data_AF-A0A1X7UJI9-F1
#
_entry.id   AF-A0A1X7UJI9-F1
#
_cell.length_a   1.000
_cell.length_b   1.000
_cell.length_c   1.000
_cell.angle_alpha   90.00
_cell.angle_beta   90.00
_cell.angle_gamma   90.00
#
_symmetry.space_group_name_H-M   'P 1'
#
loop_
_entity.id
_entity.type
_entity.pdbx_description
1 polymer ?
#
loop_
_entity_poly.entity_id
_entity_poly.type
_entity_poly.pdbx_seq_one_letter_code
_entity_poly.pdbx_strand_id
1 'polypeptide(L)' 'MLRRNIHVKAGLVNGAIGTVIGIYATTISIKFDHIDVPCYIKRVASTFMLSQNLYIHRKQFPIVLSYAMTIHKCQGL' A
#
# COMPACT_ATOMS: atom_id res chain seq x y z
N MET A 1 -1.77 1.83 -6.12
CA MET A 1 -1.90 0.42 -5.68
C MET A 1 -1.39 0.23 -4.24
N LEU A 2 -2.11 -0.55 -3.43
CA LEU A 2 -1.73 -0.95 -2.07
C LEU A 2 -0.68 -2.07 -2.09
N ARG A 3 0.30 -2.02 -1.20
CA ARG A 3 1.46 -2.95 -1.14
C ARG A 3 1.46 -3.91 0.05
N ARG A 4 0.36 -3.94 0.82
CA ARG A 4 0.22 -4.80 2.00
C ARG A 4 -1.26 -5.05 2.29
N ASN A 5 -1.56 -6.24 2.80
CA ASN A 5 -2.86 -6.51 3.41
C ASN A 5 -3.00 -5.68 4.70
N ILE A 6 -4.01 -4.82 4.73
CA ILE A 6 -4.39 -4.03 5.92
C ILE A 6 -5.62 -4.66 6.56
N HIS A 7 -6.68 -4.88 5.79
CA HIS A 7 -7.94 -5.42 6.30
C HIS A 7 -8.66 -6.23 5.22
N VAL A 8 -8.49 -7.55 5.26
CA VAL A 8 -8.96 -8.48 4.21
C VAL A 8 -10.48 -8.43 4.04
N LYS A 9 -11.24 -8.45 5.14
CA LYS A 9 -12.72 -8.41 5.08
C LYS A 9 -13.28 -7.13 4.48
N ALA A 10 -12.52 -6.04 4.51
CA ALA A 10 -12.93 -4.76 3.93
C ALA A 10 -12.34 -4.54 2.53
N GLY A 11 -11.69 -5.56 1.94
CA GLY A 11 -11.07 -5.45 0.63
C GLY A 11 -9.79 -4.62 0.60
N LEU A 12 -9.23 -4.20 1.74
CA LEU A 12 -7.95 -3.48 1.81
C LEU A 12 -6.78 -4.47 1.76
N VAL A 13 -6.61 -5.08 0.58
CA VAL A 13 -5.64 -6.13 0.30
C VAL A 13 -4.49 -5.64 -0.59
N ASN A 14 -3.34 -6.32 -0.53
CA ASN A 14 -2.23 -6.09 -1.42
C ASN A 14 -2.71 -6.18 -2.87
N GLY A 15 -2.35 -5.19 -3.70
CA GLY A 15 -2.84 -5.09 -5.07
C GLY A 15 -4.04 -4.19 -5.27
N ALA A 16 -4.77 -3.81 -4.21
CA ALA A 16 -5.91 -2.90 -4.33
C ALA A 16 -5.54 -1.59 -5.04
N ILE A 17 -6.28 -1.26 -6.11
CA ILE A 17 -6.09 -0.05 -6.91
C ILE A 17 -7.15 0.98 -6.52
N GLY A 18 -6.77 2.24 -6.58
CA GLY A 18 -7.61 3.35 -6.16
C GLY A 18 -7.00 4.69 -6.51
N THR A 19 -7.83 5.72 -6.44
CA THR A 19 -7.46 7.10 -6.70
C THR A 19 -7.28 7.86 -5.39
N VAL A 20 -6.17 8.60 -5.26
CA VAL A 20 -5.94 9.49 -4.12
C VAL A 20 -6.91 10.66 -4.22
N ILE A 21 -7.67 10.92 -3.16
CA ILE A 21 -8.62 12.04 -3.10
C ILE A 21 -8.21 13.11 -2.09
N GLY A 22 -7.22 12.83 -1.23
CA GLY A 22 -6.71 13.80 -0.27
C GLY A 22 -5.39 13.37 0.35
N ILE A 23 -4.51 14.34 0.60
CA ILE A 23 -3.20 14.14 1.24
C ILE A 23 -3.15 15.00 2.50
N TYR A 24 -2.89 14.37 3.63
CA TYR A 24 -2.78 15.01 4.93
C TYR A 24 -1.42 14.69 5.57
N ALA A 25 -1.07 15.38 6.66
CA ALA A 25 0.24 15.23 7.31
C ALA A 25 0.58 13.77 7.71
N THR A 26 -0.42 13.02 8.17
CA THR A 26 -0.22 11.66 8.72
C THR A 26 -1.01 10.57 7.99
N THR A 27 -1.91 10.95 7.08
CA THR A 27 -2.83 10.04 6.37
C THR A 27 -3.00 10.45 4.91
N ILE A 28 -3.34 9.48 4.08
CA ILE A 28 -3.76 9.70 2.69
C ILE A 28 -5.15 9.11 2.54
N SER A 29 -6.10 9.88 2.01
CA SER A 29 -7.42 9.39 1.68
C SER A 29 -7.43 8.85 0.26
N ILE A 30 -7.85 7.60 0.10
CA ILE A 30 -7.88 6.88 -1.18
C ILE A 30 -9.27 6.29 -1.39
N LYS A 31 -9.86 6.58 -2.54
CA LYS A 31 -11.05 5.90 -3.04
C LYS A 31 -10.59 4.68 -3.82
N PHE A 32 -10.69 3.49 -3.21
CA PHE A 32 -10.38 2.23 -3.89
C PHE A 32 -11.50 1.85 -4.86
N ASP A 33 -11.15 1.22 -5.97
CA ASP A 33 -12.06 1.00 -7.10
C ASP A 33 -13.23 0.09 -6.72
N HIS A 34 -13.00 -0.87 -5.82
CA HIS A 34 -13.98 -1.86 -5.34
C HIS A 34 -14.56 -1.55 -3.95
N ILE A 35 -14.30 -0.36 -3.39
CA ILE A 35 -14.81 0.04 -2.06
C ILE A 35 -15.56 1.35 -2.19
N ASP A 36 -16.83 1.38 -1.77
CA ASP A 36 -17.70 2.56 -1.93
C ASP A 36 -17.26 3.79 -1.13
N VAL A 37 -16.67 3.57 0.04
CA VAL A 37 -16.26 4.64 0.95
C VAL A 37 -14.75 4.90 0.84
N PRO A 38 -14.29 6.17 0.80
CA PRO A 38 -12.87 6.47 0.88
C PRO A 38 -12.22 5.93 2.15
N CYS A 39 -11.01 5.40 1.99
CA CYS A 39 -10.24 4.78 3.06
C CYS A 39 -9.02 5.64 3.41
N TYR A 40 -8.75 5.77 4.72
CA TYR A 40 -7.60 6.52 5.22
C TYR A 40 -6.41 5.58 5.45
N ILE A 41 -5.36 5.78 4.67
CA ILE A 41 -4.12 4.99 4.74
C ILE A 41 -3.09 5.72 5.60
N LYS A 42 -2.58 5.02 6.62
CA LYS A 42 -1.50 5.48 7.51
C LYS A 42 -0.15 4.91 7.08
N ARG A 43 0.93 5.50 7.59
CA ARG A 43 2.28 4.94 7.47
C ARG A 43 2.38 3.63 8.26
N VAL A 44 3.09 2.65 7.70
CA VAL A 44 3.33 1.34 8.31
C VAL A 44 4.83 1.12 8.44
N ALA A 45 5.26 0.55 9.58
CA ALA A 45 6.63 0.10 9.76
C ALA A 45 6.82 -1.29 9.11
N SER A 46 7.93 -1.46 8.41
CA SER A 46 8.34 -2.74 7.82
C SER A 46 9.83 -2.95 8.10
N THR A 47 10.18 -4.19 8.42
CA THR A 47 11.56 -4.60 8.67
C THR A 47 12.01 -5.51 7.54
N PHE A 48 13.20 -5.24 7.01
CA PHE A 48 13.81 -6.01 5.94
C PHE A 48 15.16 -6.53 6.41
N MET A 49 15.39 -7.84 6.29
CA MET A 49 16.71 -8.42 6.50
C MET A 49 17.50 -8.26 5.20
N LEU A 50 18.57 -7.47 5.23
CA LEU A 50 19.41 -7.23 4.04
C LEU A 50 20.46 -8.34 3.87
N SER A 51 21.06 -8.75 4.99
CA SER A 51 22.03 -9.84 5.10
C SER A 51 21.90 -10.49 6.48
N GLN A 52 22.65 -11.57 6.73
CA GLN A 52 22.61 -12.28 8.02
C GLN A 52 22.80 -11.30 9.19
N ASN A 53 21.79 -11.22 10.05
CA ASN A 53 21.71 -10.34 11.22
C ASN A 53 21.73 -8.82 10.96
N LEU A 54 21.60 -8.36 9.70
CA LEU A 54 21.46 -6.95 9.37
C LEU A 54 20.02 -6.61 8.96
N TYR A 55 19.37 -5.77 9.78
CA TYR A 55 17.98 -5.37 9.58
C TYR A 55 17.84 -3.88 9.29
N ILE A 56 17.02 -3.54 8.30
CA ILE A 56 16.62 -2.17 7.98
C ILE A 56 15.15 -1.99 8.33
N HIS A 57 14.86 -0.94 9.08
CA HIS A 57 13.50 -0.53 9.42
C HIS A 57 13.06 0.65 8.54
N ARG A 58 11.88 0.54 7.94
CA ARG A 58 11.28 1.59 7.10
C ARG A 58 9.86 1.89 7.56
N LYS A 59 9.57 3.16 7.84
CA LYS A 59 8.20 3.65 8.12
C LYS A 59 7.68 4.46 6.95
N GLN A 60 6.74 3.91 6.18
CA GLN A 60 6.24 4.54 4.96
C GLN A 60 4.77 4.19 4.68
N PHE A 61 4.07 5.01 3.90
CA PHE A 61 2.75 4.64 3.39
C PHE A 61 2.85 3.37 2.51
N PRO A 62 2.00 2.36 2.71
CA PRO A 62 2.09 1.10 1.98
C PRO A 62 1.45 1.19 0.58
N ILE A 63 1.79 2.22 -0.20
CA ILE A 63 1.23 2.46 -1.54
C ILE A 63 2.34 2.74 -2.56
N VAL A 64 2.04 2.48 -3.82
CA VAL A 64 2.87 2.83 -4.98
C VAL A 64 2.00 3.45 -6.07
N LEU A 65 2.56 4.38 -6.85
CA LEU A 65 1.93 4.86 -8.08
C LEU A 65 1.72 3.68 -9.04
N SER A 66 0.56 3.63 -9.67
CA SER A 66 0.15 2.47 -10.48
C SER A 66 -0.54 2.87 -11.79
N TYR A 67 -0.11 3.97 -12.41
CA TYR A 67 -0.51 4.31 -13.79
C TYR A 67 0.04 3.30 -14.79
N ALA A 68 1.25 2.80 -14.55
CA ALA A 68 1.88 1.72 -15.27
C ALA A 68 2.67 0.85 -14.29
N MET A 69 2.80 -0.44 -14.58
CA MET A 69 3.63 -1.37 -13.81
C MET A 69 4.30 -2.37 -14.75
N THR A 70 5.50 -2.80 -14.40
CA THR A 70 6.20 -3.85 -15.17
C THR A 70 5.63 -5.23 -14.86
N ILE A 71 5.70 -6.14 -15.83
CA ILE A 71 5.18 -7.52 -15.69
C ILE A 71 5.80 -8.23 -14.47
N HIS A 72 7.11 -8.07 -14.26
CA HIS A 72 7.80 -8.62 -13.09
C HIS A 72 7.28 -8.09 -11.75
N LYS A 73 6.64 -6.92 -11.70
CA LYS A 73 6.09 -6.32 -10.48
C LYS A 73 4.59 -6.59 -10.28
N CYS A 74 3.89 -7.06 -11.31
CA CYS A 74 2.52 -7.54 -11.21
C CYS A 74 2.37 -9.07 -11.17
N GLN A 75 3.47 -9.82 -11.25
CA GLN A 75 3.42 -11.27 -11.17
C GLN A 75 2.77 -11.73 -9.85
N GLY A 76 1.65 -12.47 -9.94
CA GLY A 76 0.90 -13.01 -8.80
C GLY A 76 -0.10 -12.03 -8.16
N LEU A 77 -0.38 -10.90 -8.82
CA LEU A 77 -1.59 -10.10 -8.55
C LEU A 77 -2.86 -10.79 -9.05
#